data_AF-A0A934HHF1-F1
#
_entry.id   AF-A0A934HHF1-F1
#
_cell.length_a   1.000
_cell.length_b   1.000
_cell.length_c   1.000
_cell.angle_alpha   90.00
_cell.angle_beta   90.00
_cell.angle_gamma   90.00
#
_symmetry.space_group_name_H-M   'P 1'
#
loop_
_entity.id
_entity.type
_entity.pdbx_description
1 polymer ?
#
loop_
_entity_poly.entity_id
_entity_poly.type
_entity_poly.pdbx_seq_one_letter_code
_entity_poly.pdbx_strand_id
1 'polypeptide(L)' 'MLGYPIYVAYNIAYWMPLVLALTNTMDDSTAFSACAVIIAVRSVLHVYRNNFLAAEQAMRFPFRAP' A
#
# COMPACT_ATOMS: atom_id res chain seq x y z
N MET A 1 18.61 -10.63 -2.83
CA MET A 1 18.27 -9.82 -1.65
C MET A 1 17.90 -8.37 -2.05
N LEU A 2 16.90 -8.20 -2.93
CA LEU A 2 16.44 -6.88 -3.41
C LEU A 2 15.09 -6.44 -2.80
N GLY A 3 14.52 -7.23 -1.88
CA GLY A 3 13.11 -7.08 -1.46
C GLY A 3 12.84 -6.17 -0.27
N TYR A 4 13.79 -5.99 0.65
CA TYR A 4 13.55 -5.26 1.91
C TYR A 4 13.36 -3.74 1.74
N PRO A 5 14.21 -3.00 1.00
CA PRO A 5 14.03 -1.55 0.85
C PRO A 5 12.79 -1.20 0.04
N ILE A 6 12.42 -2.02 -0.95
CA ILE A 6 11.20 -1.83 -1.75
C ILE A 6 9.95 -2.03 -0.88
N TYR A 7 9.96 -3.04 0.00
CA TYR A 7 8.87 -3.27 0.94
C TYR A 7 8.70 -2.13 1.96
N VAL A 8 9.81 -1.60 2.47
CA VAL A 8 9.80 -0.46 3.41
C VAL A 8 9.31 0.81 2.72
N ALA A 9 9.86 1.13 1.54
CA ALA A 9 9.43 2.30 0.77
C ALA A 9 7.95 2.24 0.39
N TYR A 10 7.47 1.05 -0.01
CA TYR A 10 6.05 0.80 -0.24
C TYR A 10 5.23 1.08 1.03
N ASN A 11 5.57 0.48 2.18
CA ASN A 11 4.79 0.72 3.40
C ASN A 11 4.81 2.21 3.81
N ILE A 12 5.94 2.90 3.71
CA ILE A 12 6.04 4.33 4.03
C ILE A 12 5.12 5.16 3.12
N ALA A 13 5.19 4.95 1.80
CA ALA A 13 4.34 5.66 0.84
C ALA A 13 2.84 5.42 1.10
N TYR A 14 2.48 4.23 1.57
CA TYR A 14 1.09 3.87 1.89
C TYR A 14 0.58 4.53 3.18
N TRP A 15 1.41 4.60 4.21
CA TRP A 15 1.02 5.22 5.48
C TRP A 15 1.16 6.74 5.46
N MET A 16 1.94 7.29 4.52
CA MET A 16 2.27 8.71 4.46
C MET A 16 1.02 9.61 4.47
N PRO A 17 -0.04 9.40 3.67
CA PRO A 17 -1.19 10.30 3.73
C PRO A 17 -1.95 10.27 5.05
N LEU A 18 -2.01 9.10 5.71
CA LEU A 18 -2.61 9.01 7.04
C LEU A 18 -1.78 9.79 8.06
N VAL A 19 -0.45 9.65 8.02
CA VAL A 19 0.46 10.39 8.90
C VAL A 19 0.35 11.89 8.66
N LEU A 20 0.36 12.34 7.39
CA LEU A 20 0.27 13.75 7.01
C LEU A 20 -1.07 14.38 7.40
N ALA A 21 -2.16 13.61 7.34
CA ALA A 21 -3.47 14.03 7.84
C ALA A 21 -3.45 14.22 9.36
N LEU A 22 -2.93 13.23 10.10
CA LEU A 22 -2.83 13.27 11.57
C LEU A 22 -1.94 14.41 12.07
N THR A 23 -0.93 14.82 11.28
CA THR A 23 -0.05 15.93 11.60
C THR A 23 -0.59 17.29 11.13
N ASN A 24 -1.85 17.38 10.69
CA ASN A 24 -2.46 18.61 10.14
C ASN A 24 -1.62 19.27 9.04
N THR A 25 -0.84 18.47 8.30
CA THR A 25 0.04 18.95 7.23
C THR A 25 -0.66 18.89 5.87
N MET A 26 -1.84 18.30 5.83
CA MET A 26 -2.69 18.10 4.65
C MET A 26 -4.15 18.33 5.04
N ASP A 27 -4.91 19.04 4.20
CA ASP A 27 -6.35 19.27 4.43
C ASP A 27 -7.14 17.97 4.44
N ASP A 28 -8.20 17.90 5.25
CA ASP A 28 -9.02 16.70 5.46
C ASP A 28 -9.56 16.08 4.16
N SER A 29 -9.96 16.91 3.20
CA SER A 29 -10.47 16.44 1.89
C SER A 29 -9.37 15.78 1.05
N THR A 30 -8.17 16.35 1.09
CA THR A 30 -6.98 15.83 0.39
C THR A 30 -6.49 14.55 1.05
N ALA A 31 -6.46 14.53 2.39
CA ALA A 31 -6.14 13.36 3.18
C ALA A 31 -7.12 12.20 2.91
N PHE A 32 -8.42 12.49 2.94
CA PHE A 32 -9.47 11.49 2.69
C PHE A 32 -9.36 10.88 1.29
N SER A 33 -9.21 11.72 0.26
CA SER A 33 -9.06 11.24 -1.12
C SER A 33 -7.76 10.45 -1.31
N ALA A 34 -6.64 10.89 -0.74
CA ALA A 34 -5.38 10.16 -0.79
C ALA A 34 -5.47 8.79 -0.09
N CYS A 35 -6.07 8.74 1.10
CA CYS A 35 -6.34 7.48 1.80
C CYS A 35 -7.26 6.56 1.01
N ALA A 36 -8.34 7.09 0.40
CA ALA A 36 -9.27 6.30 -0.41
C ALA A 36 -8.59 5.67 -1.62
N VAL A 37 -7.77 6.44 -2.35
CA VAL A 37 -6.99 5.93 -3.50
C VAL A 37 -6.03 4.82 -3.05
N ILE A 38 -5.34 5.01 -1.93
CA ILE A 38 -4.41 4.01 -1.38
C ILE A 38 -5.14 2.70 -1.02
N ILE A 39 -6.31 2.80 -0.37
CA ILE A 39 -7.12 1.63 -0.01
C ILE A 39 -7.60 0.91 -1.27
N ALA A 40 -8.02 1.64 -2.30
CA ALA A 40 -8.46 1.07 -3.57
C ALA A 40 -7.31 0.29 -4.25
N VAL A 41 -6.12 0.90 -4.37
CA VAL A 41 -4.94 0.24 -4.95
C VAL A 41 -4.56 -1.01 -4.15
N ARG A 42 -4.56 -0.94 -2.81
CA ARG A 42 -4.24 -2.10 -1.96
C ARG A 42 -5.23 -3.25 -2.14
N SER A 43 -6.51 -2.92 -2.26
CA SER A 43 -7.58 -3.89 -2.50
C SER A 43 -7.38 -4.60 -3.83
N VAL A 44 -7.07 -3.85 -4.90
CA VAL A 44 -6.80 -4.41 -6.23
C VAL A 44 -5.58 -5.32 -6.22
N LEU A 45 -4.47 -4.89 -5.60
CA LEU A 45 -3.24 -5.70 -5.50
C LEU A 45 -3.47 -6.98 -4.67
N HIS A 46 -4.30 -6.90 -3.62
CA HIS A 46 -4.68 -8.07 -2.83
C HIS A 46 -5.52 -9.06 -3.65
N VAL A 47 -6.55 -8.56 -4.35
CA VAL A 47 -7.40 -9.37 -5.23
C VAL A 47 -6.55 -10.01 -6.34
N TYR A 48 -5.65 -9.25 -6.95
CA TYR A 48 -4.73 -9.76 -7.96
C TYR A 48 -3.86 -10.90 -7.41
N ARG A 49 -3.23 -10.69 -6.25
CA ARG A 49 -2.38 -11.70 -5.61
C ARG A 49 -3.15 -12.98 -5.29
N ASN A 50 -4.37 -12.89 -4.77
CA ASN A 50 -5.09 -14.07 -4.29
C ASN A 50 -5.78 -14.85 -5.42
N ASN A 51 -6.17 -14.18 -6.51
CA ASN A 51 -6.97 -14.81 -7.57
C ASN A 51 -6.17 -15.11 -8.85
N PHE A 52 -5.08 -14.38 -9.12
CA PHE A 52 -4.36 -14.46 -10.39
C PHE A 52 -2.94 -15.01 -10.27
N LEU A 53 -2.34 -15.01 -9.07
CA LEU A 53 -0.99 -15.55 -8.87
C LEU A 53 -1.04 -16.96 -8.29
N ALA A 54 -0.19 -17.85 -8.82
CA ALA A 54 0.05 -19.15 -8.19
C ALA A 54 0.68 -18.96 -6.81
N ALA A 55 0.46 -19.92 -5.89
CA ALA A 55 0.90 -19.81 -4.49
C ALA A 55 2.40 -19.43 -4.34
N GLU A 56 3.26 -19.98 -5.21
CA GLU A 56 4.69 -19.67 -5.20
C GLU A 56 5.02 -18.23 -5.65
N GLN A 57 4.26 -17.71 -6.61
CA GLN A 57 4.39 -16.32 -7.10
C GLN A 57 3.78 -15.32 -6.10
N ALA A 58 2.64 -15.68 -5.51
CA ALA A 58 2.02 -14.92 -4.43
C ALA A 58 2.93 -14.82 -3.19
N MET A 59 3.87 -15.77 -3.03
CA MET A 59 4.87 -15.73 -1.98
C MET A 59 6.04 -14.76 -2.27
N ARG A 60 6.32 -14.49 -3.54
CA ARG A 60 7.36 -13.54 -3.96
C ARG A 60 6.80 -12.15 -4.27
N PHE A 61 5.47 -11.99 -4.17
CA PHE A 61 4.80 -10.73 -4.45
C PHE A 61 5.28 -9.63 -3.48
N PRO A 62 5.87 -8.53 -3.99
CA PRO A 62 6.52 -7.52 -3.14
C PRO A 62 5.50 -6.69 -2.35
N PHE A 63 4.28 -6.55 -2.86
CA PHE A 63 3.20 -5.77 -2.24
C PHE A 63 2.35 -6.64 -1.32
N ARG A 64 3.00 -7.29 -0.37
CA ARG A 64 2.32 -8.00 0.70
C ARG A 64 1.80 -6.98 1.71
N ALA A 65 0.53 -7.14 2.09
CA ALA A 65 0.10 -6.62 3.38
C ALA A 65 0.93 -7.36 4.47
N PRO A 66 1.46 -6.66 5.49
CA PRO A 66 1.86 -7.32 6.73
C PRO A 66 0.71 -8.16 7.30
#